data_AF-A0A352B8D7-F1
#
_entry.id   AF-A0A352B8D7-F1
#
_cell.length_a   1.000
_cell.length_b   1.000
_cell.length_c   1.000
_cell.angle_alpha   90.00
_cell.angle_beta   90.00
_cell.angle_gamma   90.00
#
_symmetry.space_group_name_H-M   'P 1'
#
loop_
_entity.id
_entity.type
_entity.pdbx_description
1 polymer ?
#
loop_
_entity_poly.entity_id
_entity_poly.type
_entity_poly.pdbx_seq_one_letter_code
_entity_poly.pdbx_strand_id
1 'polypeptide(L)'
;NPFVIYLAPVINYFLREANKSVNERLQKIAAPGNRGLYLPNNWVPHAAVAVKLNPETLKKAFAVVQEMFTPFTAKTDRLVLAKCDPYTELKIWDLK
;
A
#
# COMPACT_ATOMS: atom_id res chain seq x y z
N ASN A 1 12.91 8.54 8.59
CA ASN A 1 12.17 7.82 7.52
C ASN A 1 12.99 7.85 6.25
N PRO A 2 13.26 6.70 5.62
CA PRO A 2 13.89 6.67 4.30
C PRO A 2 13.01 7.41 3.28
N PHE A 3 13.63 8.02 2.28
CA PHE A 3 12.88 8.61 1.18
C PHE A 3 12.29 7.50 0.29
N VAL A 4 11.04 7.68 -0.12
CA VAL A 4 10.24 6.70 -0.87
C VAL A 4 9.53 7.42 -2.01
N ILE A 5 9.47 6.78 -3.17
CA ILE A 5 8.55 7.13 -4.25
C ILE A 5 7.48 6.06 -4.30
N TYR A 6 6.23 6.48 -4.39
CA TYR A 6 5.08 5.57 -4.42
C TYR A 6 4.00 6.07 -5.38
N LEU A 7 3.21 5.13 -5.87
CA LEU A 7 1.97 5.40 -6.60
C LEU A 7 0.81 5.43 -5.60
N ALA A 8 -0.04 6.44 -5.71
CA ALA A 8 -1.24 6.57 -4.88
C ALA A 8 -2.49 6.35 -5.75
N PRO A 9 -3.41 5.45 -5.35
CA PRO A 9 -4.70 5.33 -6.01
C PRO A 9 -5.61 6.49 -5.59
N VAL A 10 -6.62 6.77 -6.41
CA VAL A 10 -7.77 7.57 -5.97
C VAL A 10 -8.55 6.76 -4.94
N ILE A 11 -8.68 7.29 -3.72
CA ILE A 11 -9.38 6.60 -2.63
C ILE A 11 -10.88 6.50 -2.96
N ASN A 12 -11.37 5.28 -3.15
CA ASN A 12 -12.76 4.98 -3.43
C ASN A 12 -13.43 4.24 -2.25
N TYR A 13 -14.74 3.97 -2.39
CA TYR A 13 -15.51 3.24 -1.38
C TYR A 13 -14.92 1.87 -1.06
N PHE A 14 -14.53 1.11 -2.08
CA PHE A 14 -13.93 -0.21 -1.92
C PHE A 14 -12.69 -0.20 -1.02
N LEU A 15 -11.73 0.71 -1.27
CA LEU A 15 -10.51 0.79 -0.47
C LEU A 15 -10.82 1.14 1.00
N ARG A 16 -11.71 2.10 1.24
CA ARG A 16 -12.09 2.51 2.61
C ARG A 16 -12.76 1.38 3.38
N GLU A 17 -13.74 0.72 2.78
CA GLU A 17 -14.47 -0.37 3.44
C GLU A 17 -13.59 -1.62 3.62
N ALA A 18 -12.71 -1.93 2.66
CA ALA A 18 -11.76 -3.01 2.81
C ALA A 18 -10.82 -2.76 4.01
N ASN A 19 -10.25 -1.56 4.11
CA ASN A 19 -9.40 -1.18 5.24
C ASN A 19 -10.15 -1.28 6.58
N LYS A 20 -11.37 -0.73 6.65
CA LYS A 20 -12.22 -0.79 7.84
C LYS A 20 -12.52 -2.24 8.24
N SER A 21 -13.06 -3.04 7.31
CA SER A 21 -13.49 -4.41 7.60
C SER A 21 -12.34 -5.33 8.01
N VAL A 22 -11.17 -5.20 7.38
CA VAL A 22 -9.98 -5.97 7.76
C VAL A 22 -9.52 -5.57 9.15
N ASN A 23 -9.43 -4.27 9.45
CA ASN A 23 -9.00 -3.79 10.76
C ASN A 23 -9.95 -4.22 11.89
N GLU A 24 -11.27 -4.12 11.70
CA GLU A 24 -12.28 -4.56 12.68
C GLU A 24 -12.15 -6.04 13.05
N ARG A 25 -11.71 -6.88 12.12
CA ARG A 25 -11.50 -8.32 12.35
C ARG A 25 -10.15 -8.60 13.01
N LEU A 26 -9.08 -7.99 12.49
CA LEU A 26 -7.72 -8.24 12.99
C LEU A 26 -7.50 -7.69 14.41
N GLN A 27 -8.11 -6.56 14.74
CA GLN A 27 -7.96 -5.95 16.07
C GLN A 27 -8.57 -6.79 17.20
N LYS A 28 -9.43 -7.76 16.88
CA LYS A 28 -9.96 -8.72 17.86
C LYS A 28 -8.92 -9.75 18.31
N ILE A 29 -7.87 -9.96 17.52
CA ILE A 29 -6.89 -11.03 17.73
C ILE A 29 -5.44 -10.52 17.77
N ALA A 30 -5.19 -9.26 17.41
CA ALA A 30 -3.86 -8.66 17.38
C ALA A 30 -3.90 -7.16 17.65
N ALA A 31 -2.86 -6.64 18.32
CA ALA A 31 -2.68 -5.21 18.48
C ALA A 31 -2.27 -4.55 17.14
N PRO A 32 -2.59 -3.26 16.92
CA PRO A 32 -2.18 -2.54 15.73
C PRO A 32 -0.65 -2.50 15.55
N GLY A 33 -0.17 -3.03 14.42
CA GLY A 33 1.22 -2.88 14.00
C GLY A 33 1.53 -1.47 13.47
N ASN A 34 2.82 -1.18 13.23
CA ASN A 34 3.29 0.04 12.58
C ASN A 34 2.72 1.35 13.18
N ARG A 35 2.62 1.41 14.51
CA ARG A 35 2.10 2.58 15.25
C ARG A 35 0.70 3.02 14.79
N GLY A 36 -0.11 2.09 14.26
CA GLY A 36 -1.46 2.37 13.81
C GLY A 36 -1.55 3.11 12.46
N LEU A 37 -0.47 3.17 11.67
CA LEU A 37 -0.47 3.82 10.35
C LEU A 37 -1.38 3.14 9.32
N TYR A 38 -1.83 1.91 9.57
CA TYR A 38 -2.75 1.17 8.69
C TYR A 38 -4.19 1.12 9.23
N LEU A 39 -4.46 1.83 10.33
CA LEU A 39 -5.81 1.96 10.89
C LEU A 39 -6.68 2.84 9.98
N PRO A 40 -8.02 2.70 10.06
CA PRO A 40 -8.93 3.64 9.40
C PRO A 40 -8.59 5.08 9.73
N ASN A 41 -8.73 5.97 8.75
CA ASN A 41 -8.36 7.40 8.79
C ASN A 41 -6.86 7.72 8.88
N ASN A 42 -6.01 6.78 9.27
CA ASN A 42 -4.55 6.95 9.27
C ASN A 42 -3.89 6.34 8.03
N TRP A 43 -4.56 5.38 7.40
CA TRP A 43 -4.05 4.66 6.24
C TRP A 43 -3.94 5.55 5.01
N VAL A 44 -2.71 5.67 4.50
CA VAL A 44 -2.43 6.23 3.18
C VAL A 44 -2.25 5.03 2.23
N PRO A 45 -3.23 4.69 1.36
CA PRO A 45 -3.04 3.62 0.38
C PRO A 45 -1.96 4.01 -0.62
N HIS A 46 -0.96 3.15 -0.82
CA HIS A 46 0.10 3.38 -1.78
C HIS A 46 0.79 2.08 -2.21
N ALA A 47 1.40 2.09 -3.39
CA ALA A 47 2.33 1.07 -3.86
C ALA A 47 3.72 1.71 -4.00
N ALA A 48 4.66 1.32 -3.14
CA ALA A 48 6.03 1.83 -3.23
C ALA A 48 6.71 1.29 -4.50
N VAL A 49 7.29 2.20 -5.30
CA VAL A 49 8.04 1.87 -6.52
C VAL A 49 9.55 2.00 -6.31
N ALA A 50 9.97 2.80 -5.33
CA ALA A 50 11.36 2.89 -4.90
C ALA A 50 11.42 3.22 -3.40
N VAL A 51 12.26 2.50 -2.66
CA VAL A 51 12.42 2.63 -1.20
C VAL A 51 13.88 2.83 -0.81
N LYS A 52 14.13 3.29 0.43
CA LYS A 52 15.48 3.48 0.98
C LYS A 52 16.35 4.44 0.16
N LEU A 53 15.74 5.45 -0.45
CA LEU A 53 16.45 6.45 -1.23
C LEU A 53 17.16 7.46 -0.31
N ASN A 54 18.22 8.06 -0.85
CA ASN A 54 18.86 9.25 -0.31
C ASN A 54 18.35 10.51 -1.07
N PRO A 55 18.65 11.75 -0.62
CA PRO A 55 18.13 12.95 -1.26
C PRO A 55 18.46 13.10 -2.76
N GLU A 56 19.67 12.70 -3.19
CA GLU A 56 20.10 12.82 -4.58
C GLU A 56 19.39 11.81 -5.48
N THR A 57 19.34 10.55 -5.04
CA THR A 57 18.64 9.47 -5.74
C THR A 57 17.13 9.69 -5.78
N LEU A 58 16.53 10.30 -4.75
CA LEU A 58 15.14 10.71 -4.76
C LEU A 58 14.84 11.69 -5.89
N LYS A 59 15.65 12.75 -6.04
CA LYS A 59 15.45 13.76 -7.10
C LYS A 59 15.51 13.13 -8.49
N LYS A 60 16.51 12.27 -8.72
CA LYS A 60 16.68 11.57 -10.00
C LYS A 60 15.51 10.63 -10.28
N ALA A 61 15.13 9.80 -9.31
CA ALA A 61 14.03 8.86 -9.46
C ALA A 61 12.69 9.58 -9.66
N PHE A 62 12.48 10.72 -9.00
CA PHE A 62 11.28 11.54 -9.18
C PHE A 62 11.20 12.12 -10.60
N ALA A 63 12.31 12.63 -11.15
CA ALA A 63 12.35 13.11 -12.53
C ALA A 63 11.98 12.02 -13.55
N VAL A 64 12.52 10.81 -13.39
CA VAL A 64 12.17 9.65 -14.25
C VAL A 64 10.69 9.32 -14.16
N VAL A 65 10.14 9.27 -12.95
CA VAL A 65 8.71 8.97 -12.77
C VAL A 65 7.84 10.08 -13.38
N GLN A 66 8.22 11.35 -13.26
CA GLN A 66 7.46 12.45 -13.89
C GLN A 66 7.44 12.37 -15.42
N GLU A 67 8.53 11.90 -16.04
CA GLU A 67 8.63 11.75 -17.49
C GLU A 67 7.84 10.54 -18.01
N MET A 68 7.86 9.43 -17.27
CA MET A 68 7.31 8.15 -17.74
C MET A 68 5.90 7.83 -17.25
N PHE A 69 5.49 8.35 -16.09
CA PHE A 69 4.24 7.94 -15.47
C PHE A 69 3.04 8.52 -16.21
N THR A 70 2.16 7.63 -16.65
CA THR A 70 0.83 7.99 -17.15
C THR A 70 -0.22 7.49 -16.16
N PRO A 71 -1.18 8.33 -15.73
CA PRO A 71 -2.29 7.87 -14.91
C PRO A 71 -3.05 6.74 -15.59
N PHE A 72 -3.40 5.71 -14.84
CA PHE A 72 -4.12 4.55 -15.36
C PHE A 72 -5.20 4.09 -14.39
N THR A 73 -6.17 3.36 -14.95
CA THR A 73 -7.23 2.71 -14.18
C THR A 73 -6.90 1.22 -14.07
N ALA A 74 -7.05 0.67 -12.86
CA ALA A 74 -6.89 -0.75 -12.60
C ALA A 74 -8.08 -1.29 -11.80
N LYS A 75 -8.36 -2.60 -11.95
CA LYS A 75 -9.31 -3.35 -11.11
C LYS A 75 -8.51 -4.13 -10.06
N THR A 76 -8.97 -4.10 -8.81
CA THR A 76 -8.47 -5.04 -7.80
C THR A 76 -9.12 -6.39 -8.05
N ASP A 77 -8.33 -7.40 -8.42
CA ASP A 77 -8.78 -8.76 -8.72
C ASP A 77 -8.70 -9.69 -7.50
N ARG A 78 -7.76 -9.44 -6.59
CA ARG A 78 -7.43 -10.33 -5.48
C ARG A 78 -7.05 -9.56 -4.22
N LEU A 79 -7.37 -10.14 -3.07
CA LEU A 79 -6.86 -9.76 -1.76
C LEU A 79 -5.95 -10.86 -1.23
N VAL A 80 -4.81 -10.50 -0.65
CA VAL A 80 -3.79 -11.47 -0.21
C VAL A 80 -3.39 -11.20 1.24
N LEU A 81 -3.35 -12.25 2.06
CA LEU A 81 -2.64 -12.28 3.32
C LEU A 81 -1.25 -12.83 3.05
N ALA A 82 -0.22 -12.02 3.31
CA ALA A 82 1.16 -12.37 3.01
C ALA A 82 2.06 -12.25 4.26
N LYS A 83 3.09 -13.08 4.31
CA LYS A 83 4.28 -12.83 5.13
C LYS A 83 5.22 -11.91 4.34
N CYS A 84 5.75 -10.89 5.00
CA CYS A 84 6.77 -10.02 4.43
C CYS A 84 8.14 -10.47 4.96
N ASP A 85 9.12 -10.65 4.07
CA ASP A 85 10.51 -11.04 4.36
C ASP A 85 10.76 -12.53 4.74
N PRO A 86 10.97 -13.42 3.75
CA PRO A 86 10.70 -13.23 2.33
C PRO A 86 9.19 -13.10 2.07
N TYR A 87 8.83 -12.48 0.93
CA TYR A 87 7.42 -12.42 0.53
C TYR A 87 6.88 -13.83 0.30
N THR A 88 5.75 -14.15 0.93
CA THR A 88 5.04 -15.42 0.72
C THR A 88 3.55 -15.21 0.89
N GLU A 89 2.77 -15.65 -0.09
CA GLU A 89 1.31 -15.62 -0.05
C GLU A 89 0.80 -16.76 0.84
N LEU A 90 0.14 -16.41 1.94
CA LEU A 90 -0.41 -17.37 2.89
C LEU A 90 -1.86 -17.72 2.54
N LYS A 91 -2.62 -16.74 2.06
CA LYS A 91 -4.01 -16.91 1.63
C LYS A 91 -4.38 -15.86 0.59
N ILE A 92 -5.11 -16.29 -0.43
CA ILE A 92 -5.60 -15.47 -1.53
C ILE A 92 -7.13 -15.55 -1.54
N TRP A 93 -7.78 -14.42 -1.77
CA TRP A 93 -9.22 -14.32 -2.03
C TRP A 93 -9.44 -13.60 -3.36
N ASP A 94 -10.10 -14.26 -4.31
CA ASP A 94 -10.51 -13.64 -5.57
C ASP A 94 -11.72 -12.72 -5.34
N LEU A 95 -11.62 -11.49 -5.84
CA LEU A 95 -12.63 -10.46 -5.77
C LEU A 95 -13.41 -10.46 -7.09
N LYS A 96 -14.67 -10.88 -7.03
CA LYS A 96 -15.57 -10.96 -8.18
C LYS A 96 -15.95 -9.55 -8.67
#